data_AF-A0A1G8EZ00-F1
#
_entry.id   AF-A0A1G8EZ00-F1
#
_cell.length_a   1.000
_cell.length_b   1.000
_cell.length_c   1.000
_cell.angle_alpha   90.00
_cell.angle_beta   90.00
_cell.angle_gamma   90.00
#
_symmetry.space_group_name_H-M   'P 1'
#
loop_
_entity.id
_entity.type
_entity.pdbx_description
1 polymer ?
#
loop_
_entity_poly.entity_id
_entity_poly.type
_entity_poly.pdbx_seq_one_letter_code
_entity_poly.pdbx_strand_id
1 'polypeptide(L)' 'MKRTRAVVHPGSHAAECRGKARFQSPCLAWRAARRRPGRRLYRCRFCGGWHVGGGRKR' A
#
# COMPACT_ATOMS: atom_id res chain seq x y z
N MET A 1 18.55 -8.49 -18.97
CA MET A 1 17.48 -7.65 -18.38
C MET A 1 16.95 -8.34 -17.12
N LYS A 2 17.31 -7.88 -15.92
CA LYS A 2 17.00 -8.57 -14.65
C LYS A 2 15.55 -8.24 -14.23
N ARG A 3 14.60 -9.12 -14.57
CA ARG A 3 13.19 -8.97 -14.15
C ARG A 3 13.07 -9.34 -12.67
N THR A 4 12.99 -8.35 -11.80
CA THR A 4 12.65 -8.52 -10.38
C THR A 4 11.25 -9.12 -10.29
N ARG A 5 11.18 -10.41 -9.96
CA ARG A 5 9.94 -11.17 -9.81
C ARG A 5 9.27 -10.70 -8.52
N ALA A 6 8.15 -9.98 -8.62
CA ALA A 6 7.33 -9.67 -7.46
C ALA A 6 6.76 -10.98 -6.91
N VAL A 7 7.20 -11.39 -5.72
CA VAL A 7 6.69 -12.57 -5.03
C VAL A 7 5.24 -12.29 -4.64
N VAL A 8 4.30 -12.96 -5.32
CA VAL A 8 2.89 -12.97 -4.95
C VAL A 8 2.68 -14.14 -4.00
N HIS A 9 2.54 -13.86 -2.70
CA HIS A 9 2.18 -14.87 -1.71
C HIS A 9 0.69 -15.24 -1.85
N PRO A 10 0.33 -16.51 -2.05
CA PRO A 10 -1.05 -16.98 -2.12
C PRO A 10 -1.58 -17.19 -0.69
N GLY A 11 -1.94 -16.08 -0.05
CA GLY A 11 -2.77 -16.09 1.15
C GLY A 11 -3.80 -15.00 0.98
N SER A 12 -5.04 -15.26 1.35
CA SER A 12 -6.26 -14.47 1.10
C SER A 12 -6.16 -12.96 1.45
N HIS A 13 -5.11 -12.53 2.15
CA HIS A 13 -4.73 -11.14 2.38
C HIS A 13 -4.25 -10.37 1.13
N ALA A 14 -3.85 -11.06 0.06
CA ALA A 14 -3.43 -10.41 -1.18
C ALA A 14 -4.57 -9.66 -1.89
N ALA A 15 -5.83 -10.11 -1.71
CA ALA A 15 -6.99 -9.50 -2.36
C ALA A 15 -7.26 -8.08 -1.85
N GLU A 16 -7.25 -7.85 -0.53
CA GLU A 16 -7.48 -6.51 0.03
C GLU A 16 -6.36 -5.52 -0.30
N CYS A 17 -5.13 -6.00 -0.47
CA CYS A 17 -4.00 -5.18 -0.86
C CYS A 17 -3.85 -5.04 -2.39
N ARG A 18 -4.64 -5.76 -3.19
CA ARG A 18 -4.50 -5.81 -4.66
C ARG A 18 -4.73 -4.43 -5.27
N GLY A 19 -3.79 -3.99 -6.10
CA GLY A 19 -3.82 -2.67 -6.75
C GLY A 19 -3.47 -1.50 -5.82
N LYS A 20 -3.17 -1.74 -4.54
CA LYS A 20 -2.73 -0.70 -3.60
C LYS A 20 -1.21 -0.72 -3.49
N ALA A 21 -0.59 0.45 -3.52
CA ALA A 21 0.84 0.55 -3.22
C ALA A 21 1.08 0.16 -1.76
N ARG A 22 1.96 -0.82 -1.54
CA ARG A 22 2.45 -1.24 -0.22
C ARG A 22 3.83 -0.63 0.01
N PHE A 23 4.01 -0.02 1.17
CA PHE A 23 5.28 0.55 1.61
C PHE A 23 5.73 -0.15 2.89
N GLN A 24 7.03 -0.37 3.02
CA GLN A 24 7.63 -1.01 4.20
C GLN A 24 7.79 -0.04 5.38
N SER A 25 7.84 1.27 5.10
CA SER A 25 8.01 2.30 6.13
C SER A 25 6.96 3.42 5.98
N PRO A 26 6.58 4.06 7.10
CA PRO A 26 5.65 5.18 7.07
C PRO A 26 6.23 6.38 6.30
N CYS A 27 7.54 6.61 6.38
CA CYS A 27 8.20 7.71 5.69
C CYS A 27 8.07 7.61 4.16
N LEU A 28 8.23 6.40 3.60
CA LEU A 28 8.06 6.15 2.17
C LEU A 28 6.61 6.34 1.73
N ALA A 29 5.66 5.84 2.53
CA ALA A 29 4.24 6.04 2.27
C ALA A 29 3.87 7.54 2.34
N TRP A 30 4.42 8.29 3.31
CA TRP A 30 4.13 9.71 3.50
C TRP A 30 4.63 10.53 2.32
N ARG A 31 5.83 10.24 1.83
CA ARG A 31 6.38 10.86 0.62
C ARG A 31 5.49 10.61 -0.59
N ALA A 32 4.90 9.42 -0.72
CA ALA A 32 3.95 9.09 -1.78
C ALA A 32 2.59 9.80 -1.62
N ALA A 33 2.09 9.92 -0.38
CA ALA A 33 0.83 10.58 -0.08
C ALA A 33 0.89 12.10 -0.22
N ARG A 34 2.03 12.74 0.13
CA ARG A 34 2.23 14.18 -0.01
C ARG A 34 2.05 14.68 -1.44
N ARG A 35 2.33 13.82 -2.43
CA ARG A 35 2.13 14.12 -3.86
C ARG A 35 0.68 13.95 -4.34
N ARG A 36 -0.23 13.48 -3.47
CA ARG A 36 -1.62 13.15 -3.80
C ARG A 36 -2.57 13.79 -2.77
N PRO A 37 -3.08 15.01 -3.02
CA PRO A 37 -4.00 15.67 -2.10
C PRO A 37 -5.24 14.79 -1.82
N GLY A 38 -5.70 14.78 -0.57
CA GLY A 38 -6.85 13.98 -0.12
C GLY A 38 -6.57 12.50 0.14
N ARG A 39 -5.30 12.05 0.05
CA ARG A 39 -4.90 10.69 0.44
C ARG A 39 -4.28 10.67 1.84
N ARG A 40 -4.67 9.70 2.65
CA ARG A 40 -4.14 9.43 4.01
C ARG A 40 -3.36 8.13 4.05
N LEU A 41 -2.39 8.09 4.96
CA LEU A 41 -1.67 6.88 5.31
C LEU A 41 -2.49 6.02 6.26
N TYR A 42 -2.40 4.71 6.09
CA TYR A 42 -2.87 3.75 7.08
C TYR A 42 -1.99 2.51 7.06
N ARG A 43 -1.86 1.87 8.22
CA ARG A 43 -1.22 0.55 8.34
C ARG A 43 -2.29 -0.51 8.11
N CYS A 44 -2.08 -1.36 7.12
CA CYS A 44 -2.99 -2.46 6.86
C CYS A 44 -2.82 -3.54 7.93
N ARG A 45 -3.93 -3.94 8.54
CA ARG A 45 -3.96 -4.99 9.57
C ARG A 45 -3.70 -6.39 9.01
N PHE A 46 -3.94 -6.60 7.70
CA PHE A 46 -3.83 -7.90 7.04
C PHE A 46 -2.41 -8.20 6.54
N CYS A 47 -1.75 -7.23 5.89
CA CYS A 47 -0.40 -7.41 5.37
C CYS A 47 0.71 -6.79 6.25
N GLY A 48 0.33 -6.05 7.29
CA GLY A 48 1.23 -5.31 8.18
C GLY A 48 1.94 -4.10 7.55
N GLY A 49 1.77 -3.89 6.24
CA GLY A 49 2.41 -2.82 5.46
C GLY A 49 1.63 -1.50 5.48
N TRP A 50 2.31 -0.45 5.04
CA TRP A 50 1.74 0.89 4.91
C TRP A 50 1.10 1.06 3.54
N HIS A 51 -0.09 1.65 3.51
CA HIS A 51 -0.82 1.96 2.30
C HIS A 51 -1.26 3.42 2.29
N VAL A 52 -1.50 3.93 1.08
CA VAL A 52 -2.01 5.28 0.86
C VAL A 52 -3.39 5.17 0.23
N GLY A 53 -4.41 5.65 0.94
CA GLY A 53 -5.83 5.54 0.53
C GLY A 53 -6.59 6.83 0.78
N GLY A 54 -7.67 7.06 0.04
CA GLY A 54 -8.58 8.17 0.34
C GLY A 54 -9.59 7.68 1.36
N GLY A 55 -9.83 8.46 2.43
CA GLY A 55 -11.00 8.21 3.26
C GLY A 55 -12.23 8.17 2.37
N ARG A 56 -13.10 7.18 2.56
CA ARG A 56 -14.38 7.11 1.84
C ARG A 56 -15.06 8.49 1.95
N LYS A 57 -15.35 9.16 0.82
CA LYS A 57 -16.42 10.15 0.83
C LYS A 57 -17.67 9.36 1.19
N ARG A 58 -18.18 9.63 2.39
CA ARG A 58 -19.47 9.14 2.85
C ARG A 58 -20.56 9.95 2.17
#